data_AF-A0A525JH88-F1
#
_entry.id   AF-A0A525JH88-F1
#
_cell.length_a   1.000
_cell.length_b   1.000
_cell.length_c   1.000
_cell.angle_alpha   90.00
_cell.angle_beta   90.00
_cell.angle_gamma   90.00
#
_symmetry.space_group_name_H-M   'P 1'
#
loop_
_entity.id
_entity.type
_entity.pdbx_description
1 polymer ?
#
loop_
_entity_poly.entity_id
_entity_poly.type
_entity_poly.pdbx_seq_one_letter_code
_entity_poly.pdbx_strand_id
1 'polypeptide(L)' 'MALSTSSNFAKPDDAFRAVVEAHRGLSDEQSADLDAALVLILANHIGDLEVLREAIELARRRMVDASQQQQQQQQ' A
#
# COMPACT_ATOMS: atom_id res chain seq x y z
N MET A 1 13.86 12.20 3.56
CA MET A 1 14.58 11.03 2.95
C MET A 1 13.85 10.66 1.66
N ALA A 2 14.46 10.02 0.66
CA ALA A 2 13.71 9.69 -0.58
C ALA A 2 12.83 8.44 -0.40
N LEU A 3 11.65 8.41 -1.03
CA LEU A 3 10.75 7.25 -1.01
C LEU A 3 11.40 6.02 -1.66
N SER A 4 11.56 4.93 -0.92
CA SER A 4 11.96 3.63 -1.49
C SER A 4 10.72 2.86 -1.96
N THR A 5 10.68 2.50 -3.24
CA THR A 5 9.60 1.68 -3.82
C THR A 5 10.00 0.23 -4.03
N SER A 6 11.26 -0.10 -3.73
CA SER A 6 11.78 -1.47 -3.71
C SER A 6 11.61 -2.09 -2.32
N SER A 7 11.50 -3.43 -2.26
CA SER A 7 11.43 -4.13 -0.98
C SER A 7 12.71 -3.92 -0.17
N ASN A 8 12.59 -3.29 1.00
CA ASN A 8 13.68 -3.18 1.96
C ASN A 8 13.77 -4.39 2.90
N PHE A 9 12.87 -5.37 2.76
CA PHE A 9 12.88 -6.58 3.58
C PHE A 9 13.91 -7.59 3.08
N ALA A 10 14.65 -8.19 4.01
CA ALA A 10 15.56 -9.31 3.72
C ALA A 10 14.83 -10.53 3.15
N LYS A 11 13.55 -10.69 3.49
CA LYS A 11 12.65 -11.73 2.98
C LYS A 11 11.31 -11.09 2.56
N PRO A 12 11.18 -10.66 1.30
CA PRO A 12 9.97 -10.00 0.79
C PRO A 12 8.71 -10.88 0.95
N ASP A 13 8.85 -12.19 0.75
CA ASP A 13 7.74 -13.14 0.82
C ASP A 13 7.12 -13.25 2.22
N ASP A 14 7.96 -13.21 3.27
CA ASP A 14 7.50 -13.28 4.65
C ASP A 14 6.78 -11.98 5.04
N ALA A 15 7.27 -10.83 4.57
CA ALA A 15 6.60 -9.54 4.78
C ALA A 15 5.23 -9.49 4.08
N PHE A 16 5.16 -9.97 2.83
CA PHE A 16 3.90 -10.07 2.11
C PHE A 16 2.92 -11.04 2.79
N ARG A 17 3.40 -12.21 3.22
CA ARG A 17 2.59 -13.19 3.94
C ARG A 17 1.99 -12.59 5.21
N ALA A 18 2.77 -11.84 6.00
CA ALA A 18 2.28 -11.21 7.22
C ALA A 18 1.10 -10.25 6.96
N VAL A 19 1.16 -9.47 5.87
CA VAL A 19 0.06 -8.59 5.47
C VAL A 19 -1.15 -9.42 5.04
N VAL A 20 -0.98 -10.42 4.17
CA VAL A 20 -2.10 -11.27 3.73
C VAL A 20 -2.76 -12.01 4.90
N GLU A 21 -1.98 -12.52 5.84
CA GLU A 21 -2.48 -13.20 7.03
C GLU A 21 -3.25 -12.26 7.95
N ALA A 22 -2.86 -10.98 8.04
CA ALA A 22 -3.58 -9.99 8.83
C ALA A 22 -5.00 -9.72 8.32
N HIS A 23 -5.24 -9.87 7.00
CA HIS A 23 -6.56 -9.73 6.39
C HIS A 23 -7.42 -11.00 6.47
N ARG A 24 -6.85 -12.13 6.90
CA ARG A 24 -7.54 -13.42 6.84
C ARG A 24 -8.73 -13.45 7.81
N GLY A 25 -9.92 -13.67 7.25
CA GLY A 25 -11.17 -13.75 8.03
C GLY A 25 -11.80 -12.39 8.34
N LEU A 26 -11.28 -11.31 7.79
CA LEU A 26 -11.91 -9.99 7.83
C LEU A 26 -12.91 -9.82 6.69
N SER A 27 -13.97 -9.05 6.93
CA SER A 27 -14.80 -8.52 5.85
C SER A 27 -14.05 -7.45 5.04
N ASP A 28 -14.60 -7.04 3.91
CA ASP A 28 -14.02 -5.97 3.09
C ASP A 28 -13.91 -4.65 3.87
N GLU A 29 -14.92 -4.33 4.69
CA GLU A 29 -14.93 -3.13 5.54
C GLU A 29 -13.85 -3.21 6.63
N GLN A 30 -13.74 -4.35 7.31
CA GLN A 30 -12.71 -4.56 8.32
C GLN A 30 -11.30 -4.57 7.73
N SER A 31 -11.15 -5.09 6.50
CA SER A 31 -9.89 -5.04 5.76
C SER A 31 -9.50 -3.60 5.45
N ALA A 32 -10.45 -2.77 5.01
CA ALA A 32 -10.20 -1.36 4.74
C ALA A 32 -9.82 -0.58 6.02
N ASP A 33 -10.46 -0.89 7.16
CA ASP A 33 -10.10 -0.30 8.46
C ASP A 33 -8.69 -0.70 8.90
N LEU A 34 -8.33 -1.99 8.70
CA LEU A 34 -6.99 -2.49 8.98
C LEU A 34 -5.94 -1.77 8.13
N ASP A 35 -6.19 -1.62 6.82
CA ASP A 35 -5.29 -0.93 5.90
C ASP A 35 -5.10 0.54 6.31
N ALA A 36 -6.18 1.24 6.65
CA ALA A 36 -6.12 2.64 7.09
C ALA A 36 -5.30 2.79 8.38
N ALA A 37 -5.51 1.89 9.35
CA ALA A 37 -4.76 1.87 10.60
C ALA A 37 -3.27 1.56 10.36
N LEU A 38 -2.97 0.56 9.52
CA LEU A 38 -1.61 0.17 9.18
C LEU A 38 -0.86 1.31 8.48
N VAL A 39 -1.48 1.96 7.50
CA VAL A 39 -0.91 3.13 6.80
C VAL A 39 -0.58 4.24 7.80
N LEU A 40 -1.48 4.56 8.73
CA LEU A 40 -1.23 5.61 9.72
C LEU A 40 -0.08 5.25 10.67
N ILE A 41 -0.03 4.02 11.16
CA ILE A 41 1.05 3.53 12.04
C ILE A 41 2.40 3.61 11.32
N LEU A 42 2.48 3.15 10.07
CA LEU A 42 3.71 3.19 9.28
C LEU A 42 4.11 4.62 8.92
N ALA A 43 3.16 5.50 8.59
CA ALA A 43 3.43 6.91 8.34
C ALA A 43 4.03 7.60 9.58
N ASN A 44 3.48 7.31 10.77
CA ASN A 44 4.01 7.81 12.03
C ASN A 44 5.41 7.23 12.33
N HIS A 45 5.66 5.97 12.00
CA HIS A 45 6.96 5.34 12.17
C HIS A 45 8.03 5.97 11.26
N ILE A 46 7.67 6.30 10.02
CA ILE A 46 8.56 7.00 9.07
C ILE A 46 8.86 8.42 9.57
N GLY A 47 7.85 9.14 10.07
CA GLY A 47 8.02 10.45 10.68
C GLY A 47 8.42 11.59 9.72
N ASP A 48 8.33 11.35 8.40
CA ASP A 48 8.70 12.30 7.35
C ASP A 48 7.50 12.61 6.44
N LEU A 49 7.02 13.86 6.49
CA LEU A 49 5.86 14.31 5.74
C LEU A 49 6.11 14.38 4.23
N GLU A 50 7.35 14.62 3.79
CA GLU A 50 7.68 14.64 2.36
C GLU A 50 7.58 13.23 1.77
N VAL A 51 8.13 12.23 2.47
CA VAL A 51 8.00 10.82 2.10
C VAL A 51 6.53 10.40 2.03
N LEU A 52 5.71 10.81 3.00
CA LEU A 52 4.29 10.51 3.00
C LEU A 52 3.56 11.13 1.78
N ARG A 53 3.86 12.38 1.45
CA ARG A 53 3.29 13.06 0.28
C ARG A 53 3.67 12.36 -1.02
N GLU A 54 4.95 12.01 -1.19
CA GLU A 54 5.42 11.26 -2.35
C GLU A 54 4.73 9.90 -2.47
N ALA A 55 4.57 9.19 -1.34
CA ALA A 55 3.88 7.91 -1.31
C ALA A 55 2.40 8.03 -1.73
N ILE A 56 1.69 9.06 -1.24
CA ILE A 56 0.29 9.32 -1.62
C ILE A 56 0.18 9.64 -3.11
N GLU A 57 1.04 10.51 -3.63
CA GLU A 57 1.07 10.84 -5.06
C GLU A 57 1.31 9.59 -5.93
N LEU A 58 2.26 8.75 -5.54
CA LEU A 58 2.55 7.51 -6.26
C LEU A 58 1.38 6.52 -6.18
N ALA A 59 0.74 6.38 -5.02
CA ALA A 59 -0.43 5.51 -4.85
C ALA A 59 -1.59 5.96 -5.76
N ARG A 60 -1.87 7.27 -5.83
CA ARG A 60 -2.91 7.82 -6.72
C ARG A 60 -2.61 7.53 -8.20
N ARG A 61 -1.35 7.68 -8.63
CA ARG A 61 -0.95 7.37 -10.02
C ARG A 61 -1.17 5.90 -10.35
N ARG A 62 -0.75 4.98 -9.48
CA ARG A 62 -0.96 3.53 -9.68
C ARG A 62 -2.43 3.15 -9.80
N MET A 63 -3.31 3.79 -9.03
CA MET A 63 -4.76 3.55 -9.15
C MET A 63 -5.31 4.02 -10.51
N VAL A 64 -4.84 5.16 -11.01
CA VAL A 64 -5.21 5.69 -12.33
C VAL A 64 -4.73 4.75 -13.44
N ASP A 65 -3.49 4.27 -13.37
CA ASP A 65 -2.93 3.35 -14.36
C ASP A 65 -3.70 2.01 -14.39
N ALA A 66 -4.02 1.46 -13.21
CA ALA A 66 -4.79 0.22 -13.09
C ALA A 66 -6.21 0.35 -13.68
N SER A 67 -6.86 1.49 -13.48
CA SER A 67 -8.20 1.75 -14.01
C SER A 67 -8.19 2.03 -15.52
N GLN A 68 -7.13 2.63 -16.07
CA GLN A 68 -6.94 2.76 -17.52
C GLN A 68 -6.72 1.41 -18.22
N GLN A 69 -5.93 0.51 -17.61
CA GLN A 69 -5.68 -0.84 -18.14
C GLN A 69 -6.97 -1.69 -18.20
N GLN A 70 -7.83 -1.59 -17.19
CA GLN A 70 -9.12 -2.29 -17.17
C GLN A 70 -10.09 -1.81 -18.26
N GLN A 71 -10.02 -0.53 -18.67
CA GLN A 71 -10.86 0.02 -19.74
C GLN A 71 -10.38 -0.37 -21.15
N GLN A 72 -9.07 -0.60 -21.34
CA GLN A 72 -8.50 -1.03 -22.62
C GLN A 72 -8.72 -2.51 -22.91
N GLN A 73 -8.86 -3.37 -21.89
CA GLN A 73 -9.15 -4.80 -22.07
C GLN A 73 -10.64 -5.09 -22.35
N GLN A 74 -11.52 -4.09 -22.21
CA GLN A 74 -12.97 -4.21 -22.45
C GLN A 74 -13.41 -3.65 -23.81
N GLN A 75 -12.46 -3.21 -24.66
CA GLN A 75 -12.69 -2.77 -26.05
C GLN A 75 -11.94 -3.69 -27.02
#